data_AF-E4UTQ4-F1
#
_entry.id   AF-E4UTQ4-F1
#
_cell.length_a   1.000
_cell.length_b   1.000
_cell.length_c   1.000
_cell.angle_alpha   90.00
_cell.angle_beta   90.00
_cell.angle_gamma   90.00
#
_symmetry.space_group_name_H-M   'P 1'
#
loop_
_entity.id
_entity.type
_entity.pdbx_description
1 polymer ?
#
loop_
_entity_poly.entity_id
_entity_poly.type
_entity_poly.pdbx_seq_one_letter_code
_entity_poly.pdbx_strand_id
1 'polypeptide(L)'
;MSEADDQDKDAKRREYNRNAQRVFRQRRKEHIRNLERAQNERISSQTEVIEQLRMENSELRRENEALSTLPSDCSSPSRLSVTTPSHSSSGEPSHFLAMSQSIPDTHSPNAPETSTGFPFHLSNPTSEISRLSNRLCILSPYDITRMRSYLHSLFRPVLNLIVDGMLPDPRIHLLTLAGLGPSLSSSLQPTSLQLEIPHNVYIDLIPSPSLRDALLRSDSTTVAAFLANVCTFVCDIEDRGQVTIWGEDFLNEFSWEFSESVLEQWGGWFLPPIWHERADFWRRQRGDSPLTIGWPVTSRSI
;
A
#
# COMPACT_ATOMS: atom_id res chain seq x y z
N MET A 1 68.05 6.28 -11.81
CA MET A 1 66.97 5.69 -12.63
C MET A 1 65.67 5.87 -11.86
N SER A 2 64.89 6.94 -12.00
CA SER A 2 65.12 8.32 -12.46
C SER A 2 63.82 9.07 -12.13
N GLU A 3 63.90 10.13 -11.36
CA GLU A 3 62.78 10.98 -10.89
C GLU A 3 61.88 11.50 -12.03
N ALA A 4 62.44 11.59 -13.25
CA ALA A 4 61.71 11.90 -14.48
C ALA A 4 60.71 10.81 -14.90
N ASP A 5 60.98 9.54 -14.62
CA ASP A 5 60.12 8.40 -14.99
C ASP A 5 58.88 8.32 -14.08
N ASP A 6 59.00 8.77 -12.83
CA ASP A 6 57.88 8.87 -11.90
C ASP A 6 56.99 10.09 -12.20
N GLN A 7 57.59 11.21 -12.63
CA GLN A 7 56.83 12.39 -13.09
C GLN A 7 55.99 12.09 -14.35
N ASP A 8 56.52 11.30 -15.29
CA ASP A 8 55.78 10.87 -16.49
C ASP A 8 54.60 9.95 -16.15
N LYS A 9 54.80 8.98 -15.24
CA LYS A 9 53.72 8.12 -14.73
C LYS A 9 52.61 8.92 -14.06
N ASP A 10 52.96 9.93 -13.27
CA ASP A 10 51.99 10.78 -12.59
C ASP A 10 51.29 11.76 -13.54
N ALA A 11 51.95 12.21 -14.61
CA ALA A 11 51.30 12.95 -15.68
C ALA A 11 50.25 12.08 -16.39
N LYS A 12 50.61 10.84 -16.74
CA LYS A 12 49.72 9.88 -17.40
C LYS A 12 48.52 9.49 -16.53
N ARG A 13 48.72 9.29 -15.23
CA ARG A 13 47.63 9.06 -14.26
C ARG A 13 46.67 10.24 -14.18
N ARG A 14 47.19 11.48 -14.14
CA ARG A 14 46.36 12.70 -14.11
C ARG A 14 45.56 12.88 -15.40
N GLU A 15 46.11 12.52 -16.55
CA GLU A 15 45.40 12.56 -17.82
C GLU A 15 44.32 11.47 -17.89
N TYR A 16 44.64 10.24 -17.48
CA TYR A 16 43.66 9.15 -17.39
C TYR A 16 42.47 9.51 -16.49
N ASN A 17 42.73 10.04 -15.29
CA ASN A 17 41.66 10.46 -14.36
C ASN A 17 40.82 11.60 -14.95
N ARG A 18 41.44 12.56 -15.67
CA ARG A 18 40.70 13.61 -16.37
C ARG A 18 39.78 13.05 -17.45
N ASN A 19 40.26 12.09 -18.25
CA ASN A 19 39.43 11.45 -19.29
C ASN A 19 38.33 10.59 -18.68
N ALA A 20 38.62 9.80 -17.65
CA ALA A 20 37.64 9.01 -16.92
C ALA A 20 36.51 9.89 -16.35
N GLN A 21 36.87 11.04 -15.77
CA GLN A 21 35.89 12.00 -15.25
C GLN A 21 35.02 12.61 -16.36
N ARG A 22 35.60 12.91 -17.53
CA ARG A 22 34.83 13.41 -18.69
C ARG A 22 33.83 12.38 -19.17
N VAL A 23 34.26 11.13 -19.33
CA VAL A 23 33.39 10.03 -19.76
C VAL A 23 32.28 9.77 -18.73
N PHE A 24 32.60 9.80 -17.43
CA PHE A 24 31.60 9.68 -16.38
C PHE A 24 30.54 10.78 -16.45
N ARG A 25 30.96 12.04 -16.59
CA ARG A 25 30.04 13.18 -16.74
C ARG A 25 29.19 13.06 -18.01
N GLN A 26 29.78 12.60 -19.11
CA GLN A 26 29.08 12.39 -20.37
C GLN A 26 28.01 11.29 -20.24
N ARG A 27 28.38 10.13 -19.69
CA ARG A 27 27.44 9.01 -19.44
C ARG A 27 26.31 9.41 -18.51
N ARG A 28 26.61 10.16 -17.44
CA ARG A 28 25.58 10.68 -16.52
C ARG A 28 24.62 11.62 -17.24
N LYS A 29 25.12 12.54 -18.07
CA LYS A 29 24.29 13.46 -18.86
C LYS A 29 23.41 12.72 -19.87
N GLU A 30 23.96 11.69 -20.51
CA GLU A 30 23.22 10.86 -21.47
C GLU A 30 22.15 10.01 -20.78
N HIS A 31 22.47 9.42 -19.62
CA HIS A 31 21.52 8.67 -18.82
C HIS A 31 20.34 9.53 -18.38
N ILE A 32 20.59 10.74 -17.85
CA ILE A 32 19.54 11.69 -17.49
C ILE A 32 18.65 12.00 -18.71
N ARG A 33 19.24 12.32 -19.86
CA ARG A 33 18.49 12.61 -21.08
C ARG A 33 17.65 11.41 -21.55
N ASN A 34 18.15 10.19 -21.40
CA ASN A 34 17.40 8.99 -21.77
C ASN A 34 16.23 8.74 -20.81
N LEU A 35 16.40 8.99 -19.51
CA LEU A 35 15.32 8.93 -18.53
C LEU A 35 14.24 9.98 -18.82
N GLU A 36 14.64 11.23 -19.11
CA GLU A 36 13.71 12.30 -19.48
C GLU A 36 12.92 11.96 -20.75
N ARG A 37 13.59 11.40 -21.77
CA ARG A 37 12.92 10.95 -23.00
C ARG A 37 11.90 9.85 -22.72
N ALA A 38 12.30 8.80 -21.99
CA ALA A 38 11.42 7.69 -21.67
C ALA A 38 10.21 8.14 -20.83
N GLN A 39 10.42 9.08 -19.89
CA GLN A 39 9.35 9.68 -19.12
C GLN A 39 8.39 10.48 -20.00
N ASN A 40 8.90 11.30 -20.91
CA ASN A 40 8.07 12.08 -21.84
C ASN A 40 7.26 11.20 -22.79
N GLU A 41 7.85 10.13 -23.32
CA GLU A 41 7.14 9.15 -24.16
C GLU A 41 6.02 8.45 -23.36
N ARG A 42 6.29 8.07 -22.11
CA ARG A 42 5.27 7.48 -21.23
C ARG A 42 4.14 8.46 -20.92
N ILE A 43 4.46 9.73 -20.64
CA ILE A 43 3.43 10.76 -20.40
C ILE A 43 2.61 10.98 -21.68
N SER A 44 3.26 11.12 -22.84
CA SER A 44 2.60 11.33 -24.13
C SER A 44 1.61 10.20 -24.46
N SER A 45 2.04 8.95 -24.29
CA SER A 45 1.18 7.78 -24.51
C SER A 45 0.03 7.72 -23.51
N GLN A 46 0.26 8.04 -22.23
CA GLN A 46 -0.81 8.14 -21.24
C GLN A 46 -1.82 9.24 -21.60
N THR A 47 -1.35 10.41 -22.04
CA THR A 47 -2.24 11.51 -22.44
C THR A 47 -3.10 11.15 -23.64
N GLU A 48 -2.54 10.43 -24.62
CA GLU A 48 -3.26 9.95 -25.80
C GLU A 48 -4.37 8.95 -25.41
N VAL A 49 -4.07 8.00 -24.52
CA VAL A 49 -5.08 7.06 -23.99
C VAL A 49 -6.19 7.78 -23.22
N ILE A 50 -5.84 8.79 -22.40
CA ILE A 50 -6.83 9.58 -21.67
C ILE A 50 -7.74 10.34 -22.64
N GLU A 51 -7.18 10.92 -23.70
CA GLU A 51 -7.96 11.63 -24.72
C GLU A 51 -8.89 10.67 -25.48
N GLN A 52 -8.41 9.49 -25.85
CA GLN A 52 -9.22 8.46 -26.49
C GLN A 52 -10.39 8.02 -25.60
N LEU A 53 -10.14 7.72 -24.33
CA LEU A 53 -11.18 7.32 -23.37
C LEU A 53 -12.20 8.44 -23.12
N ARG A 54 -11.77 9.71 -23.18
CA ARG A 54 -12.68 10.87 -23.08
C ARG A 54 -13.58 10.97 -24.31
N MET A 55 -13.03 10.75 -25.50
CA MET A 55 -13.80 10.73 -26.75
C MET A 55 -14.83 9.59 -26.74
N GLU A 56 -14.42 8.38 -26.38
CA GLU A 56 -15.32 7.22 -26.26
C GLU A 56 -16.44 7.45 -25.23
N ASN A 57 -16.11 7.98 -24.05
CA ASN A 57 -17.13 8.34 -23.07
C ASN A 57 -18.10 9.41 -23.58
N SER A 58 -17.64 10.35 -24.40
CA SER A 58 -18.51 11.37 -24.99
C SER A 58 -19.49 10.78 -26.01
N GLU A 59 -19.03 9.78 -26.77
CA GLU A 59 -19.83 9.07 -27.77
C GLU A 59 -20.88 8.18 -27.10
N LEU A 60 -20.48 7.36 -26.13
CA LEU A 60 -21.39 6.52 -25.35
C LEU A 60 -22.48 7.34 -24.64
N ARG A 61 -22.14 8.54 -24.15
CA ARG A 61 -23.13 9.46 -23.56
C ARG A 61 -24.14 9.96 -24.60
N ARG A 62 -23.67 10.30 -25.80
CA ARG A 62 -24.53 10.72 -26.91
C ARG A 62 -25.46 9.59 -27.37
N GLU A 63 -24.95 8.36 -27.44
CA GLU A 63 -25.77 7.18 -27.75
C GLU A 63 -26.81 6.90 -26.67
N ASN A 64 -26.43 6.96 -25.39
CA ASN A 64 -27.38 6.81 -24.29
C ASN A 64 -28.48 7.88 -24.31
N GLU A 65 -28.13 9.13 -24.64
CA GLU A 65 -29.10 10.21 -24.81
C GLU A 65 -30.03 9.95 -26.01
N ALA A 66 -29.50 9.47 -27.14
CA ALA A 66 -30.28 9.08 -28.31
C ALA A 66 -31.23 7.90 -28.02
N LEU A 67 -30.78 6.90 -27.26
CA LEU A 67 -31.60 5.76 -26.85
C LEU A 67 -32.67 6.17 -25.83
N SER A 68 -32.34 7.08 -24.91
CA SER A 68 -33.28 7.62 -23.91
C SER A 68 -34.39 8.48 -24.53
N THR A 69 -34.16 9.05 -25.72
CA THR A 69 -35.13 9.87 -26.45
C THR A 69 -36.04 9.06 -27.39
N LEU A 70 -35.84 7.75 -27.51
CA LEU A 70 -36.78 6.87 -28.20
C LEU A 70 -38.06 6.71 -27.35
N PRO A 71 -39.27 6.87 -27.94
CA PRO A 71 -40.50 6.60 -27.22
C PRO A 71 -40.59 5.11 -26.85
N SER A 72 -40.84 4.81 -25.57
CA SER A 72 -41.16 3.47 -25.09
C SER A 72 -42.55 3.03 -25.57
N ASP A 73 -42.71 2.78 -26.87
CA ASP A 73 -43.88 2.12 -27.44
C ASP A 73 -43.65 0.60 -27.48
N CYS A 74 -43.69 -0.04 -26.33
CA CYS A 74 -43.90 -1.48 -26.21
C CYS A 74 -44.82 -1.74 -25.02
N SER A 75 -46.09 -1.97 -25.34
CA SER A 75 -47.15 -2.38 -24.42
C SER A 75 -46.72 -3.61 -23.62
N SER A 76 -46.62 -3.48 -22.30
CA SER A 76 -46.52 -4.63 -21.38
C SER A 76 -47.82 -4.75 -20.60
N PRO A 77 -48.51 -5.90 -20.61
CA PRO A 77 -49.71 -6.09 -19.81
C PRO A 77 -49.32 -6.43 -18.35
N SER A 78 -49.90 -5.65 -17.44
CA SER A 78 -50.50 -6.08 -16.18
C SER A 78 -49.65 -6.82 -15.13
N ARG A 79 -49.27 -6.03 -14.11
CA ARG A 79 -49.49 -6.25 -12.67
C ARG A 79 -49.63 -7.70 -12.17
N LEU A 80 -48.64 -8.14 -11.38
CA LEU A 80 -48.88 -8.97 -10.20
C LEU A 80 -48.15 -8.40 -8.99
N SER A 81 -48.94 -7.94 -8.03
CA SER A 81 -48.53 -7.56 -6.69
C SER A 81 -48.08 -8.81 -5.94
N VAL A 82 -46.83 -8.87 -5.48
CA VAL A 82 -46.39 -9.90 -4.55
C VAL A 82 -46.42 -9.32 -3.14
N THR A 83 -47.40 -9.81 -2.40
CA THR A 83 -47.62 -9.63 -0.97
C THR A 83 -46.44 -10.21 -0.18
N THR A 84 -45.92 -9.46 0.79
CA THR A 84 -45.01 -9.94 1.82
C THR A 84 -45.69 -10.99 2.71
N PRO A 85 -45.01 -12.08 3.09
CA PRO A 85 -45.35 -12.80 4.31
C PRO A 85 -44.19 -12.80 5.30
N SER A 86 -44.47 -12.22 6.46
CA SER A 86 -43.73 -12.37 7.72
C SER A 86 -44.28 -13.57 8.48
N HIS A 87 -43.49 -14.64 8.71
CA HIS A 87 -43.68 -15.57 9.84
C HIS A 87 -42.36 -16.26 10.22
N SER A 88 -42.08 -16.21 11.52
CA SER A 88 -41.06 -16.94 12.29
C SER A 88 -41.36 -18.44 12.41
N SER A 89 -40.34 -19.31 12.36
CA SER A 89 -40.14 -20.49 13.23
C SER A 89 -39.20 -21.54 12.60
N SER A 90 -38.39 -22.14 13.47
CA SER A 90 -37.43 -23.23 13.36
C SER A 90 -37.84 -24.49 12.56
N GLY A 91 -36.85 -25.16 11.97
CA GLY A 91 -36.87 -26.59 11.65
C GLY A 91 -36.15 -26.96 10.34
N GLU A 92 -34.97 -27.57 10.44
CA GLU A 92 -34.38 -28.43 9.39
C GLU A 92 -34.73 -29.91 9.68
N PRO A 93 -34.44 -30.92 8.81
CA PRO A 93 -34.05 -30.89 7.38
C PRO A 93 -34.70 -32.01 6.51
N SER A 94 -34.45 -31.95 5.19
CA SER A 94 -34.04 -33.09 4.29
C SER A 94 -34.89 -33.47 3.05
N HIS A 95 -34.14 -33.85 1.99
CA HIS A 95 -34.43 -34.74 0.83
C HIS A 95 -35.25 -34.16 -0.36
N PHE A 96 -34.98 -34.40 -1.66
CA PHE A 96 -34.22 -35.41 -2.45
C PHE A 96 -34.03 -34.88 -3.91
N LEU A 97 -32.88 -35.04 -4.58
CA LEU A 97 -32.58 -35.83 -5.82
C LEU A 97 -31.20 -35.36 -6.35
N ALA A 98 -30.09 -36.09 -6.28
CA ALA A 98 -29.69 -37.37 -6.90
C ALA A 98 -29.41 -37.30 -8.41
N MET A 99 -28.13 -37.44 -8.79
CA MET A 99 -27.65 -38.36 -9.84
C MET A 99 -26.18 -38.74 -9.56
N SER A 100 -25.97 -40.04 -9.35
CA SER A 100 -24.68 -40.74 -9.19
C SER A 100 -24.29 -41.42 -10.50
N GLN A 101 -22.97 -41.64 -10.71
CA GLN A 101 -22.40 -42.90 -11.26
C GLN A 101 -21.00 -43.10 -10.62
N SER A 102 -20.81 -43.98 -9.61
CA SER A 102 -20.48 -45.43 -9.65
C SER A 102 -18.96 -45.78 -9.73
N ILE A 103 -18.28 -45.82 -8.57
CA ILE A 103 -17.57 -46.95 -7.86
C ILE A 103 -17.17 -48.22 -8.69
N PRO A 104 -15.99 -48.88 -8.47
CA PRO A 104 -15.75 -49.63 -7.22
C PRO A 104 -14.39 -49.64 -6.51
N ASP A 105 -14.52 -49.38 -5.19
CA ASP A 105 -13.97 -50.06 -4.00
C ASP A 105 -12.91 -51.14 -4.15
N THR A 106 -11.88 -51.09 -3.29
CA THR A 106 -11.39 -52.25 -2.52
C THR A 106 -10.60 -51.81 -1.26
N HIS A 107 -11.14 -52.12 -0.08
CA HIS A 107 -10.52 -52.41 1.23
C HIS A 107 -9.52 -51.44 1.93
N SER A 108 -9.93 -51.00 3.14
CA SER A 108 -9.10 -50.63 4.32
C SER A 108 -8.46 -51.91 4.96
N PRO A 109 -7.53 -51.91 5.96
CA PRO A 109 -7.10 -50.83 6.88
C PRO A 109 -5.58 -50.84 7.29
N ASN A 110 -5.22 -49.96 8.26
CA ASN A 110 -4.06 -49.98 9.19
C ASN A 110 -2.72 -49.31 8.82
N ALA A 111 -2.24 -48.45 9.74
CA ALA A 111 -0.88 -47.89 9.84
C ALA A 111 0.14 -48.97 10.27
N PRO A 112 1.49 -48.80 10.13
CA PRO A 112 2.30 -47.85 10.91
C PRO A 112 3.57 -47.28 10.22
N GLU A 113 4.31 -46.47 10.98
CA GLU A 113 5.60 -45.80 10.74
C GLU A 113 6.72 -46.66 10.09
N THR A 114 7.57 -46.06 9.22
CA THR A 114 9.06 -46.01 9.34
C THR A 114 9.75 -45.43 8.09
N SER A 115 10.91 -44.80 8.32
CA SER A 115 11.78 -44.14 7.34
C SER A 115 12.50 -45.08 6.36
N THR A 116 12.72 -44.68 5.10
CA THR A 116 14.05 -44.69 4.43
C THR A 116 13.97 -44.20 2.96
N GLY A 117 14.97 -43.44 2.51
CA GLY A 117 15.48 -43.50 1.13
C GLY A 117 15.13 -42.37 0.17
N PHE A 118 16.12 -41.49 -0.09
CA PHE A 118 16.15 -40.42 -1.12
C PHE A 118 15.90 -40.90 -2.56
N PRO A 119 15.57 -40.01 -3.53
CA PRO A 119 16.61 -39.25 -4.23
C PRO A 119 16.30 -37.75 -4.39
N PHE A 120 17.39 -36.98 -4.44
CA PHE A 120 17.47 -35.59 -4.88
C PHE A 120 16.52 -35.28 -6.06
N HIS A 121 15.56 -34.38 -5.83
CA HIS A 121 14.85 -33.72 -6.93
C HIS A 121 15.62 -32.45 -7.28
N LEU A 122 16.25 -32.44 -8.45
CA LEU A 122 16.86 -31.26 -9.05
C LEU A 122 15.79 -30.15 -9.07
N SER A 123 16.02 -29.08 -8.30
CA SER A 123 15.15 -27.92 -8.26
C SER A 123 15.14 -27.26 -9.63
N ASN A 124 13.95 -27.15 -10.21
CA ASN A 124 13.73 -26.44 -11.45
C ASN A 124 14.17 -24.98 -11.27
N PRO A 125 15.07 -24.43 -12.10
CA PRO A 125 15.57 -23.05 -11.94
C PRO A 125 14.46 -22.00 -12.08
N THR A 126 13.33 -22.35 -12.70
CA THR A 126 12.13 -21.50 -12.79
C THR A 126 11.44 -21.29 -11.45
N SER A 127 11.51 -22.25 -10.52
CA SER A 127 10.92 -22.11 -9.18
C SER A 127 11.77 -21.22 -8.26
N GLU A 128 13.10 -21.24 -8.44
CA GLU A 128 14.01 -20.33 -7.76
C GLU A 128 13.91 -18.92 -8.33
N ILE A 129 13.80 -18.74 -9.65
CA ILE A 129 13.60 -17.42 -10.25
C ILE A 129 12.24 -16.84 -9.84
N SER A 130 11.17 -17.64 -9.76
CA SER A 130 9.88 -17.15 -9.27
C SER A 130 9.93 -16.82 -7.77
N ARG A 131 10.62 -17.62 -6.95
CA ARG A 131 10.84 -17.31 -5.52
C ARG A 131 11.73 -16.08 -5.32
N LEU A 132 12.77 -15.91 -6.13
CA LEU A 132 13.65 -14.75 -6.12
C LEU A 132 12.92 -13.52 -6.64
N SER A 133 12.12 -13.63 -7.69
CA SER A 133 11.30 -12.53 -8.22
C SER A 133 10.23 -12.11 -7.22
N ASN A 134 9.59 -13.06 -6.54
CA ASN A 134 8.65 -12.77 -5.46
C ASN A 134 9.37 -12.14 -4.25
N ARG A 135 10.57 -12.62 -3.89
CA ARG A 135 11.40 -12.00 -2.85
C ARG A 135 11.89 -10.60 -3.25
N LEU A 136 12.26 -10.38 -4.50
CA LEU A 136 12.72 -9.10 -5.03
C LEU A 136 11.58 -8.08 -5.08
N CYS A 137 10.37 -8.49 -5.49
CA CYS A 137 9.17 -7.63 -5.40
C CYS A 137 8.84 -7.28 -3.95
N ILE A 138 8.94 -8.25 -3.04
CA ILE A 138 8.72 -8.04 -1.60
C ILE A 138 9.79 -7.10 -0.99
N LEU A 139 11.02 -7.14 -1.48
CA LEU A 139 12.14 -6.30 -1.01
C LEU A 139 12.36 -5.04 -1.83
N SER A 140 11.39 -4.65 -2.66
CA SER A 140 11.39 -3.34 -3.32
C SER A 140 10.56 -2.37 -2.49
N PRO A 141 11.10 -1.21 -2.08
CA PRO A 141 10.30 -0.20 -1.42
C PRO A 141 9.30 0.39 -2.41
N TYR A 142 8.07 0.62 -1.95
CA TYR A 142 7.02 1.32 -2.66
C TYR A 142 7.31 2.82 -2.71
N ASP A 143 6.83 3.47 -3.77
CA ASP A 143 6.93 4.92 -3.93
C ASP A 143 5.94 5.63 -2.99
N ILE A 144 6.46 6.19 -1.90
CA ILE A 144 5.68 6.93 -0.90
C ILE A 144 4.96 8.15 -1.51
N THR A 145 5.53 8.79 -2.55
CA THR A 145 4.87 9.94 -3.20
C THR A 145 3.64 9.50 -4.00
N ARG A 146 3.69 8.31 -4.59
CA ARG A 146 2.54 7.68 -5.26
C ARG A 146 1.45 7.33 -4.26
N MET A 147 1.83 6.72 -3.12
CA MET A 147 0.91 6.42 -2.03
C MET A 147 0.22 7.68 -1.52
N ARG A 148 1.00 8.73 -1.22
CA ARG A 148 0.49 10.02 -0.76
C ARG A 148 -0.50 10.62 -1.75
N SER A 149 -0.13 10.67 -3.03
CA SER A 149 -1.00 11.20 -4.09
C SER A 149 -2.33 10.44 -4.18
N TYR A 150 -2.28 9.11 -4.06
CA TYR A 150 -3.48 8.27 -4.03
C TYR A 150 -4.38 8.58 -2.83
N LEU A 151 -3.80 8.62 -1.62
CA LEU A 151 -4.53 8.90 -0.39
C LEU A 151 -5.14 10.31 -0.39
N HIS A 152 -4.39 11.32 -0.86
CA HIS A 152 -4.90 12.68 -1.02
C HIS A 152 -6.05 12.76 -2.02
N SER A 153 -5.99 12.01 -3.12
CA SER A 153 -7.10 11.94 -4.08
C SER A 153 -8.35 11.32 -3.46
N LEU A 154 -8.18 10.26 -2.67
CA LEU A 154 -9.28 9.52 -2.04
C LEU A 154 -9.96 10.34 -0.93
N PHE A 155 -9.17 11.03 -0.10
CA PHE A 155 -9.64 11.86 1.01
C PHE A 155 -9.87 13.33 0.63
N ARG A 156 -9.86 13.66 -0.66
CA ARG A 156 -10.12 15.02 -1.15
C ARG A 156 -11.36 15.68 -0.54
N PRO A 157 -12.51 15.00 -0.34
CA PRO A 157 -13.68 15.60 0.30
C PRO A 157 -13.40 16.11 1.72
N VAL A 158 -12.60 15.37 2.50
CA VAL A 158 -12.21 15.74 3.88
C VAL A 158 -11.14 16.83 3.86
N LEU A 159 -10.11 16.68 3.01
CA LEU A 159 -9.00 17.64 2.92
C LEU A 159 -9.45 19.02 2.43
N ASN A 160 -10.43 19.08 1.54
CA ASN A 160 -11.00 20.34 1.05
C ASN A 160 -11.72 21.16 2.14
N LEU A 161 -12.00 20.57 3.31
CA LEU A 161 -12.58 21.30 4.43
C LEU A 161 -11.54 22.19 5.14
N ILE A 162 -10.25 21.93 4.93
CA ILE A 162 -9.17 22.78 5.44
C ILE A 162 -9.18 24.09 4.65
N VAL A 163 -9.45 25.21 5.32
CA VAL A 163 -9.44 26.55 4.72
C VAL A 163 -8.34 27.37 5.38
N ASP A 164 -7.44 27.95 4.58
CA ASP A 164 -6.33 28.79 5.04
C ASP A 164 -5.44 28.16 6.11
N GLY A 165 -5.28 26.83 6.07
CA GLY A 165 -4.48 26.07 7.04
C GLY A 165 -5.17 25.85 8.39
N MET A 166 -6.43 26.27 8.54
CA MET A 166 -7.23 26.02 9.74
C MET A 166 -7.92 24.66 9.67
N LEU A 167 -7.90 23.94 10.80
CA LEU A 167 -8.65 22.69 10.96
C LEU A 167 -10.14 22.95 10.75
N PRO A 168 -10.85 22.02 10.07
CA PRO A 168 -12.27 22.17 9.80
C PRO A 168 -13.10 22.11 11.09
N ASP A 169 -14.36 22.60 11.01
CA ASP A 169 -15.33 22.33 12.06
C ASP A 169 -15.44 20.81 12.29
N PRO A 170 -15.26 20.33 13.54
CA PRO A 170 -15.27 18.90 13.82
C PRO A 170 -16.54 18.19 13.33
N ARG A 171 -17.72 18.80 13.44
CA ARG A 171 -18.96 18.14 13.03
C ARG A 171 -19.01 17.95 11.53
N ILE A 172 -18.59 18.96 10.76
CA ILE A 172 -18.54 18.88 9.29
C ILE A 172 -17.52 17.82 8.86
N HIS A 173 -16.34 17.79 9.50
CA HIS A 173 -15.32 16.77 9.25
C HIS A 173 -15.86 15.36 9.50
N LEU A 174 -16.42 15.08 10.67
CA LEU A 174 -16.91 13.75 11.04
C LEU A 174 -18.05 13.28 10.13
N LEU A 175 -18.97 14.16 9.77
CA LEU A 175 -20.05 13.84 8.82
C LEU A 175 -19.51 13.51 7.42
N THR A 176 -18.54 14.29 6.94
CA THR A 176 -17.91 14.06 5.64
C THR A 176 -17.15 12.74 5.61
N LEU A 177 -16.41 12.44 6.69
CA LEU A 177 -15.68 11.20 6.86
C LEU A 177 -16.62 9.98 6.90
N ALA A 178 -17.74 10.08 7.63
CA ALA A 178 -18.75 9.02 7.69
C ALA A 178 -19.36 8.72 6.32
N GLY A 179 -19.65 9.77 5.53
CA GLY A 179 -20.17 9.63 4.17
C GLY A 179 -19.18 9.01 3.19
N LEU A 180 -17.87 9.26 3.37
CA LEU A 180 -16.80 8.68 2.55
C LEU A 180 -16.59 7.18 2.87
N GLY A 181 -16.77 6.78 4.13
CA GLY A 181 -16.40 5.45 4.65
C GLY A 181 -16.83 4.25 3.80
N PRO A 182 -18.08 4.13 3.34
CA PRO A 182 -18.53 2.98 2.54
C PRO A 182 -17.77 2.77 1.21
N SER A 183 -17.11 3.80 0.70
CA SER A 183 -16.31 3.72 -0.54
C SER A 183 -14.85 3.32 -0.33
N LEU A 184 -14.40 3.24 0.93
CA LEU A 184 -13.02 2.97 1.29
C LEU A 184 -12.77 1.48 1.51
N SER A 185 -11.53 1.05 1.20
CA SER A 185 -11.02 -0.27 1.59
C SER A 185 -11.02 -0.43 3.11
N SER A 186 -11.12 -1.67 3.61
CA SER A 186 -11.16 -1.97 5.06
C SER A 186 -10.08 -1.27 5.89
N SER A 187 -8.84 -1.16 5.38
CA SER A 187 -7.73 -0.49 6.11
C SER A 187 -7.93 1.02 6.28
N LEU A 188 -8.77 1.65 5.44
CA LEU A 188 -9.03 3.08 5.39
C LEU A 188 -10.45 3.46 5.85
N GLN A 189 -11.33 2.48 6.07
CA GLN A 189 -12.66 2.77 6.61
C GLN A 189 -12.55 3.48 7.97
N PRO A 190 -13.39 4.51 8.25
CA PRO A 190 -13.38 5.21 9.53
C PRO A 190 -13.66 4.23 10.67
N THR A 191 -12.88 4.33 11.74
CA THR A 191 -13.15 3.58 12.98
C THR A 191 -14.25 4.27 13.78
N SER A 192 -14.87 3.56 14.72
CA SER A 192 -15.87 4.15 15.62
C SER A 192 -15.30 5.36 16.37
N LEU A 193 -14.04 5.29 16.82
CA LEU A 193 -13.40 6.41 17.50
C LEU A 193 -13.22 7.63 16.60
N GLN A 194 -12.87 7.44 15.34
CA GLN A 194 -12.77 8.56 14.40
C GLN A 194 -14.10 9.27 14.20
N LEU A 195 -15.22 8.55 14.27
CA LEU A 195 -16.56 9.15 14.11
C LEU A 195 -17.09 9.81 15.40
N GLU A 196 -16.38 9.68 16.51
CA GLU A 196 -16.78 10.22 17.81
C GLU A 196 -15.85 11.34 18.32
N ILE A 197 -14.55 11.24 18.03
CA ILE A 197 -13.52 12.10 18.60
C ILE A 197 -13.09 13.16 17.58
N PRO A 198 -13.17 14.47 17.87
CA PRO A 198 -12.55 15.51 17.07
C PRO A 198 -11.03 15.30 16.94
N HIS A 199 -10.52 15.27 15.71
CA HIS A 199 -9.11 14.93 15.46
C HIS A 199 -8.54 15.59 14.21
N ASN A 200 -7.23 15.44 14.01
CA ASN A 200 -6.56 15.97 12.82
C ASN A 200 -6.89 15.12 11.59
N VAL A 201 -7.41 15.75 10.54
CA VAL A 201 -7.82 15.10 9.27
C VAL A 201 -6.74 14.22 8.62
N TYR A 202 -5.45 14.50 8.84
CA TYR A 202 -4.38 13.66 8.30
C TYR A 202 -4.32 12.27 8.92
N ILE A 203 -4.91 12.07 10.10
CA ILE A 203 -5.05 10.75 10.73
C ILE A 203 -5.93 9.84 9.86
N ASP A 204 -6.95 10.39 9.19
CA ASP A 204 -7.87 9.62 8.35
C ASP A 204 -7.20 8.92 7.18
N LEU A 205 -6.10 9.50 6.69
CA LEU A 205 -5.37 8.98 5.54
C LEU A 205 -4.47 7.79 5.90
N ILE A 206 -4.26 7.49 7.20
CA ILE A 206 -3.36 6.42 7.65
C ILE A 206 -4.02 5.03 7.39
N PRO A 207 -3.46 4.17 6.52
CA PRO A 207 -3.97 2.82 6.21
C PRO A 207 -3.76 1.78 7.33
N SER A 208 -3.99 2.18 8.58
CA SER A 208 -3.90 1.31 9.75
C SER A 208 -4.98 1.72 10.75
N PRO A 209 -6.09 0.98 10.85
CA PRO A 209 -7.14 1.24 11.83
C PRO A 209 -6.59 1.25 13.26
N SER A 210 -5.67 0.33 13.56
CA SER A 210 -5.07 0.17 14.89
C SER A 210 -4.21 1.38 15.29
N LEU A 211 -3.40 1.91 14.36
CA LEU A 211 -2.58 3.10 14.59
C LEU A 211 -3.44 4.36 14.71
N ARG A 212 -4.47 4.53 13.87
CA ARG A 212 -5.41 5.65 13.98
C ARG A 212 -6.05 5.71 15.36
N ASP A 213 -6.57 4.58 15.82
CA ASP A 213 -7.15 4.43 17.15
C ASP A 213 -6.15 4.70 18.29
N ALA A 214 -4.89 4.30 18.15
CA ALA A 214 -3.84 4.60 19.13
C ALA A 214 -3.54 6.10 19.20
N LEU A 215 -3.47 6.77 18.04
CA LEU A 215 -3.28 8.23 17.96
C LEU A 215 -4.45 8.99 18.59
N LEU A 216 -5.69 8.55 18.37
CA LEU A 216 -6.88 9.21 18.92
C LEU A 216 -6.99 9.12 20.45
N ARG A 217 -6.44 8.07 21.07
CA ARG A 217 -6.44 7.90 22.53
C ARG A 217 -5.33 8.68 23.23
N SER A 218 -4.57 9.45 22.48
CA SER A 218 -3.31 10.03 22.92
C SER A 218 -3.35 11.55 22.98
N ASP A 219 -2.34 12.16 23.60
CA ASP A 219 -2.31 13.61 23.73
C ASP A 219 -2.06 14.31 22.38
N SER A 220 -2.76 15.42 22.17
CA SER A 220 -2.73 16.15 20.89
C SER A 220 -1.34 16.66 20.51
N THR A 221 -0.47 16.95 21.49
CA THR A 221 0.87 17.49 21.23
C THR A 221 1.78 16.42 20.65
N THR A 222 1.79 15.24 21.27
CA THR A 222 2.57 14.09 20.82
C THR A 222 2.05 13.59 19.46
N VAL A 223 0.73 13.60 19.24
CA VAL A 223 0.14 13.27 17.92
C VAL A 223 0.57 14.26 16.85
N ALA A 224 0.51 15.58 17.11
CA ALA A 224 0.94 16.59 16.15
C ALA A 224 2.42 16.45 15.78
N ALA A 225 3.27 16.18 16.78
CA ALA A 225 4.69 15.93 16.55
C ALA A 225 4.94 14.63 15.76
N PHE A 226 4.16 13.56 15.98
CA PHE A 226 4.26 12.34 15.18
C PHE A 226 3.89 12.60 13.71
N LEU A 227 2.77 13.27 13.46
CA LEU A 227 2.33 13.62 12.10
C LEU A 227 3.36 14.48 11.36
N ALA A 228 4.02 15.42 12.05
CA ALA A 228 5.00 16.33 11.45
C ALA A 228 6.37 15.68 11.21
N ASN A 229 6.73 14.64 11.96
CA ASN A 229 8.08 14.05 11.89
C ASN A 229 8.12 12.70 11.17
N VAL A 230 7.03 11.93 11.20
CA VAL A 230 7.01 10.52 10.80
C VAL A 230 6.14 10.26 9.58
N CYS A 231 4.99 10.93 9.48
CA CYS A 231 3.95 10.60 8.51
C CYS A 231 4.21 11.14 7.09
N THR A 232 5.39 10.85 6.51
CA THR A 232 5.78 11.22 5.14
C THR A 232 4.79 10.70 4.09
N PHE A 233 4.08 9.63 4.38
CA PHE A 233 3.10 9.02 3.47
C PHE A 233 1.75 9.76 3.41
N VAL A 234 1.48 10.71 4.31
CA VAL A 234 0.25 11.54 4.30
C VAL A 234 0.52 13.04 4.40
N CYS A 235 1.61 13.45 5.04
CA CYS A 235 2.05 14.84 5.15
C CYS A 235 3.13 15.15 4.12
N ASP A 236 3.18 16.39 3.64
CA ASP A 236 4.27 16.85 2.77
C ASP A 236 5.50 17.24 3.60
N ILE A 237 6.16 16.22 4.12
CA ILE A 237 7.39 16.34 4.90
C ILE A 237 8.54 15.61 4.19
N GLU A 238 9.77 16.06 4.45
CA GLU A 238 10.97 15.45 3.86
C GLU A 238 11.10 13.98 4.26
N ASP A 239 11.22 13.12 3.25
CA ASP A 239 11.42 11.69 3.45
C ASP A 239 12.89 11.42 3.80
N ARG A 240 13.14 11.13 5.07
CA ARG A 240 14.43 10.72 5.63
C ARG A 240 14.47 9.21 5.89
N GLY A 241 13.52 8.44 5.36
CA GLY A 241 13.40 7.01 5.62
C GLY A 241 12.74 6.69 6.96
N GLN A 242 11.84 7.54 7.46
CA GLN A 242 11.09 7.30 8.70
C GLN A 242 10.18 6.06 8.61
N VAL A 243 9.64 5.82 7.42
CA VAL A 243 8.78 4.68 7.11
C VAL A 243 9.22 4.11 5.77
N THR A 244 9.34 2.80 5.68
CA THR A 244 9.49 2.09 4.40
C THR A 244 8.26 1.21 4.19
N ILE A 245 7.70 1.26 2.99
CA ILE A 245 6.58 0.40 2.59
C ILE A 245 7.15 -0.63 1.62
N TRP A 246 7.00 -1.91 1.90
CA TRP A 246 7.56 -3.01 1.12
C TRP A 246 6.54 -3.61 0.15
N GLY A 247 6.96 -3.85 -1.09
CA GLY A 247 6.08 -4.40 -2.13
C GLY A 247 5.08 -3.37 -2.66
N GLU A 248 3.95 -3.84 -3.19
CA GLU A 248 2.95 -2.98 -3.85
C GLU A 248 1.71 -2.69 -2.99
N ASP A 249 1.48 -3.47 -1.93
CA ASP A 249 0.30 -3.36 -1.08
C ASP A 249 0.57 -2.49 0.15
N PHE A 250 0.45 -1.17 -0.04
CA PHE A 250 0.59 -0.20 1.05
C PHE A 250 -0.62 -0.16 2.00
N LEU A 251 -1.73 -0.81 1.65
CA LEU A 251 -2.92 -0.89 2.50
C LEU A 251 -2.81 -1.99 3.55
N ASN A 252 -1.87 -2.91 3.36
CA ASN A 252 -1.53 -3.93 4.35
C ASN A 252 -0.48 -3.40 5.33
N GLU A 253 -0.85 -3.31 6.61
CA GLU A 253 0.06 -2.83 7.66
C GLU A 253 1.33 -3.70 7.80
N PHE A 254 1.29 -4.97 7.39
CA PHE A 254 2.46 -5.84 7.43
C PHE A 254 3.56 -5.38 6.48
N SER A 255 3.20 -4.69 5.39
CA SER A 255 4.14 -4.12 4.42
C SER A 255 4.96 -2.95 4.99
N TRP A 256 4.61 -2.44 6.18
CA TRP A 256 5.22 -1.25 6.73
C TRP A 256 6.37 -1.58 7.68
N GLU A 257 7.50 -0.89 7.51
CA GLU A 257 8.64 -0.88 8.41
C GLU A 257 8.86 0.55 8.90
N PHE A 258 8.65 0.80 10.19
CA PHE A 258 9.12 2.03 10.83
C PHE A 258 10.62 1.93 11.09
N SER A 259 11.34 3.05 10.93
CA SER A 259 12.77 3.09 11.22
C SER A 259 13.05 2.85 12.72
N GLU A 260 14.29 2.45 13.01
CA GLU A 260 14.77 2.31 14.40
C GLU A 260 14.54 3.58 15.22
N SER A 261 14.92 4.75 14.68
CA SER A 261 14.73 6.04 15.33
C SER A 261 13.27 6.38 15.62
N VAL A 262 12.35 6.00 14.73
CA VAL A 262 10.91 6.19 14.95
C VAL A 262 10.43 5.27 16.07
N LEU A 263 10.84 4.01 16.06
CA LEU A 263 10.42 3.05 17.06
C LEU A 263 10.99 3.39 18.45
N GLU A 264 12.24 3.83 18.54
CA GLU A 264 12.84 4.32 19.79
C GLU A 264 12.09 5.52 20.36
N GLN A 265 11.68 6.47 19.51
CA GLN A 265 11.02 7.69 19.95
C GLN A 265 9.52 7.49 20.26
N TRP A 266 8.82 6.67 19.46
CA TRP A 266 7.35 6.59 19.47
C TRP A 266 6.80 5.23 19.92
N GLY A 267 7.65 4.22 20.10
CA GLY A 267 7.31 2.86 20.55
C GLY A 267 6.56 2.81 21.88
N GLY A 268 6.96 3.65 22.84
CA GLY A 268 6.30 3.75 24.14
C GLY A 268 4.94 4.47 24.13
N TRP A 269 4.55 5.07 23.01
CA TRP A 269 3.37 5.93 22.90
C TRP A 269 2.27 5.30 22.04
N PHE A 270 2.51 5.14 20.73
CA PHE A 270 1.46 4.79 19.74
C PHE A 270 1.80 3.54 18.92
N LEU A 271 3.04 3.08 18.97
CA LEU A 271 3.52 1.95 18.19
C LEU A 271 3.67 0.72 19.11
N PRO A 272 2.60 -0.09 19.29
CA PRO A 272 2.69 -1.31 20.08
C PRO A 272 3.79 -2.26 19.59
N PRO A 273 4.23 -3.23 20.42
CA PRO A 273 5.36 -4.13 20.11
C PRO A 273 5.30 -4.82 18.74
N ILE A 274 4.09 -5.03 18.20
CA ILE A 274 3.90 -5.59 16.86
C ILE A 274 4.62 -4.77 15.75
N TRP A 275 4.75 -3.46 15.90
CA TRP A 275 5.47 -2.63 14.92
C TRP A 275 6.98 -2.86 14.96
N HIS A 276 7.54 -3.12 16.16
CA HIS A 276 8.91 -3.58 16.29
C HIS A 276 9.11 -4.96 15.65
N GLU A 277 8.21 -5.90 15.92
CA GLU A 277 8.29 -7.25 15.34
C GLU A 277 8.22 -7.24 13.81
N ARG A 278 7.38 -6.38 13.23
CA ARG A 278 7.30 -6.17 11.77
C ARG A 278 8.58 -5.56 11.20
N ALA A 279 9.14 -4.55 11.86
CA ALA A 279 10.42 -3.97 11.42
C ALA A 279 11.53 -5.02 11.46
N ASP A 280 11.63 -5.78 12.54
CA ASP A 280 12.57 -6.89 12.69
C ASP A 280 12.41 -7.95 11.59
N PHE A 281 11.16 -8.28 11.23
CA PHE A 281 10.87 -9.20 10.14
C PHE A 281 11.51 -8.71 8.83
N TRP A 282 11.28 -7.45 8.45
CA TRP A 282 11.81 -6.87 7.20
C TRP A 282 13.34 -6.75 7.20
N ARG A 283 13.91 -6.33 8.32
CA ARG A 283 15.37 -6.28 8.54
C ARG A 283 16.01 -7.64 8.32
N ARG A 284 15.43 -8.71 8.90
CA ARG A 284 15.92 -10.08 8.71
C ARG A 284 15.85 -10.54 7.25
N GLN A 285 14.86 -10.12 6.48
CA GLN A 285 14.79 -10.47 5.05
C GLN A 285 15.96 -9.90 4.24
N ARG A 286 16.55 -8.78 4.68
CA ARG A 286 17.72 -8.15 4.04
C ARG A 286 19.05 -8.49 4.71
N GLY A 287 19.04 -9.25 5.80
CA GLY A 287 20.23 -9.59 6.58
C GLY A 287 20.67 -8.54 7.58
N ASP A 288 19.82 -7.54 7.88
CA ASP A 288 20.07 -6.55 8.91
C ASP A 288 19.85 -7.15 10.31
N SER A 289 20.60 -6.65 11.31
CA SER A 289 20.42 -7.05 12.70
C SER A 289 19.07 -6.60 13.25
N PRO A 290 18.44 -7.39 14.16
CA PRO A 290 17.22 -6.97 14.85
C PRO A 290 17.47 -5.70 15.67
N LEU A 291 16.41 -4.93 15.87
CA LEU A 291 16.45 -3.69 16.64
C LEU A 291 16.74 -3.98 18.11
N THR A 292 17.56 -3.14 18.75
CA THR A 292 17.81 -3.29 20.18
C THR A 292 16.59 -2.89 20.99
N ILE A 293 16.26 -3.69 22.01
CA ILE A 293 15.15 -3.42 22.92
C ILE A 293 15.54 -2.32 23.91
N GLY A 294 15.48 -1.06 23.47
CA GLY A 294 15.70 0.12 24.30
C GLY A 294 14.38 0.72 24.78
N TRP A 295 13.68 0.08 25.72
CA TRP A 295 12.49 0.70 26.31
C TRP A 295 12.95 1.67 27.41
N PRO A 296 12.67 2.99 27.32
CA PRO A 296 12.50 3.75 28.54
C PRO A 296 11.17 3.29 29.15
N VAL A 297 11.24 2.49 30.21
CA VAL A 297 10.08 2.29 31.09
C VAL A 297 9.83 3.64 31.77
N THR A 298 9.09 4.53 31.11
CA THR A 298 8.53 5.69 31.79
C THR A 298 7.44 5.17 32.71
N SER A 299 7.83 4.98 33.97
CA SER A 299 6.92 4.83 35.10
C SER A 299 5.82 5.87 35.01
N ARG A 300 4.62 5.44 34.61
CA ARG A 300 3.39 6.22 34.80
C ARG A 300 3.14 6.30 36.30
N SER A 301 3.55 7.40 36.91
CA SER A 301 2.99 7.81 38.20
C SER A 301 1.53 8.19 37.97
N ILE A 302 0.65 7.48 38.69
CA ILE A 302 -0.79 7.73 38.82
C ILE A 302 -1.02 9.13 39.40
#